data_AF-A0A1N6HCA0-F1
#
_entry.id   AF-A0A1N6HCA0-F1
#
_cell.length_a   1.000
_cell.length_b   1.000
_cell.length_c   1.000
_cell.angle_alpha   90.00
_cell.angle_beta   90.00
_cell.angle_gamma   90.00
#
_symmetry.space_group_name_H-M   'P 1'
#
loop_
_entity.id
_entity.type
_entity.pdbx_description
1 polymer ?
#
loop_
_entity_poly.entity_id
_entity_poly.type
_entity_poly.pdbx_seq_one_letter_code
_entity_poly.pdbx_strand_id
1 'polypeptide(L)'
;MGGEAYFVAPDACPRRSVSDHVQQLTATGYPCREEADEWGHWVVFDGLESTLNFTVEEGVAVFATFEMAVMNDPPELFDAVERAFAEAGWETGPVEEG
;
A
#
# COMPACT_ATOMS: atom_id res chain seq x y z
N MET A 1 -12.42 -14.50 -4.11
CA MET A 1 -12.83 -13.56 -3.04
C MET A 1 -11.83 -12.43 -3.06
N GLY A 2 -12.28 -11.18 -2.93
CA GLY A 2 -11.38 -10.02 -2.82
C GLY A 2 -10.60 -10.12 -1.53
N GLY A 3 -9.30 -9.87 -1.63
CA GLY A 3 -8.44 -9.74 -0.47
C GLY A 3 -8.34 -8.27 -0.10
N GLU A 4 -8.36 -8.00 1.19
CA GLU A 4 -7.99 -6.69 1.72
C GLU A 4 -6.85 -6.91 2.71
N ALA A 5 -5.87 -6.02 2.70
CA ALA A 5 -4.77 -6.02 3.64
C ALA A 5 -4.61 -4.64 4.28
N TYR A 6 -4.25 -4.64 5.56
CA TYR A 6 -4.03 -3.43 6.34
C TYR A 6 -2.61 -3.45 6.84
N PHE A 7 -1.90 -2.35 6.64
CA PHE A 7 -0.50 -2.20 6.99
C PHE A 7 -0.35 -1.05 7.98
N VAL A 8 0.29 -1.34 9.11
CA VAL A 8 0.57 -0.37 10.17
C VAL A 8 2.08 -0.17 10.25
N ALA A 9 2.53 1.09 10.25
CA ALA A 9 3.93 1.41 10.49
C ALA A 9 4.19 1.43 12.01
N PRO A 10 4.96 0.49 12.58
CA PRO A 10 5.32 0.56 13.99
C PRO A 10 6.25 1.76 14.26
N ASP A 11 6.35 2.22 15.52
CA ASP A 11 7.22 3.35 15.91
C ASP A 11 8.69 3.17 15.50
N ALA A 12 9.14 1.92 15.41
CA ALA A 12 10.50 1.56 15.02
C ALA A 12 10.72 1.54 13.49
N CYS A 13 9.65 1.65 12.70
CA CYS A 13 9.71 1.67 11.25
C CYS A 13 10.38 2.97 10.76
N PRO A 14 11.25 2.90 9.74
CA PRO A 14 11.76 4.11 9.10
C PRO A 14 10.62 5.01 8.62
N ARG A 15 10.67 6.29 8.99
CA ARG A 15 9.75 7.31 8.48
C ARG A 15 9.96 7.48 6.99
N ARG A 16 8.93 7.18 6.19
CA ARG A 16 8.97 7.22 4.72
C ARG A 16 7.81 8.04 4.17
N SER A 17 8.04 8.69 3.04
CA SER A 17 6.99 9.36 2.27
C SER A 17 6.21 8.34 1.43
N VAL A 18 5.01 8.69 0.98
CA VAL A 18 4.23 7.86 0.04
C VAL A 18 5.04 7.60 -1.24
N SER A 19 5.75 8.60 -1.75
CA SER A 19 6.61 8.47 -2.92
C SER A 19 7.73 7.43 -2.74
N ASP A 20 8.29 7.26 -1.54
CA ASP A 20 9.28 6.19 -1.27
C ASP A 20 8.63 4.80 -1.36
N HIS A 21 7.41 4.66 -0.87
CA HIS A 21 6.64 3.41 -1.00
C HIS A 21 6.29 3.10 -2.46
N VAL A 22 5.92 4.11 -3.25
CA VAL A 22 5.68 3.95 -4.70
C VAL A 22 6.93 3.44 -5.43
N GLN A 23 8.10 3.98 -5.10
CA GLN A 23 9.36 3.51 -5.70
C GLN A 23 9.67 2.06 -5.33
N GLN A 24 9.43 1.68 -4.07
CA GLN A 24 9.63 0.31 -3.61
C GLN A 24 8.66 -0.67 -4.28
N LEU A 25 7.38 -0.33 -4.39
CA LEU A 25 6.37 -1.14 -5.07
C LEU A 25 6.64 -1.26 -6.57
N THR A 26 7.06 -0.19 -7.22
CA THR A 26 7.47 -0.25 -8.64
C THR A 26 8.66 -1.21 -8.83
N ALA A 27 9.58 -1.28 -7.87
CA ALA A 27 10.72 -2.18 -7.92
C ALA A 27 10.35 -3.68 -7.78
N THR A 28 9.14 -4.02 -7.32
CA THR A 28 8.65 -5.41 -7.27
C THR A 28 8.07 -5.88 -8.61
N GLY A 29 8.04 -5.01 -9.63
CA GLY A 29 7.55 -5.34 -10.97
C GLY A 29 6.13 -4.87 -11.26
N TYR A 30 5.53 -4.10 -10.33
CA TYR A 30 4.21 -3.49 -10.51
C TYR A 30 4.36 -1.96 -10.57
N PRO A 31 4.54 -1.39 -11.78
CA PRO A 31 4.58 0.05 -11.93
C PRO A 31 3.33 0.68 -11.32
N CYS A 32 3.54 1.67 -10.47
CA CYS A 32 2.46 2.36 -9.79
C CYS A 32 2.81 3.84 -9.61
N ARG A 33 1.79 4.65 -9.32
CA ARG A 33 1.95 6.08 -9.11
C ARG A 33 1.09 6.56 -7.96
N GLU A 34 1.56 7.61 -7.31
CA GLU A 34 0.77 8.33 -6.32
C GLU A 34 -0.27 9.22 -7.03
N GLU A 35 -1.53 9.10 -6.62
CA GLU A 35 -2.62 10.01 -6.94
C GLU A 35 -3.21 10.53 -5.63
N ALA A 36 -2.82 11.74 -5.22
CA ALA A 36 -3.38 12.38 -4.03
C ALA A 36 -4.63 13.19 -4.41
N ASP A 37 -5.70 13.04 -3.63
CA ASP A 37 -6.95 13.78 -3.76
C ASP A 37 -7.43 14.34 -2.41
N GLU A 38 -8.69 14.79 -2.34
CA GLU A 38 -9.28 15.32 -1.10
C GLU A 38 -9.56 14.24 -0.02
N TRP A 39 -9.51 12.95 -0.40
CA TRP A 39 -9.81 11.80 0.47
C TRP A 39 -8.56 11.07 0.95
N GLY A 40 -7.40 11.26 0.30
CA GLY A 40 -6.14 10.73 0.79
C GLY A 40 -5.04 10.62 -0.27
N HIS A 41 -4.04 9.81 0.05
CA HIS A 41 -2.92 9.51 -0.84
C HIS A 41 -3.11 8.11 -1.43
N TRP A 42 -3.56 8.04 -2.68
CA TRP A 42 -3.77 6.77 -3.36
C TRP A 42 -2.51 6.36 -4.11
N VAL A 43 -2.28 5.05 -4.20
CA VAL A 43 -1.32 4.44 -5.10
C VAL A 43 -2.09 3.55 -6.06
N VAL A 44 -2.02 3.93 -7.33
CA VAL A 44 -2.72 3.29 -8.45
C VAL A 44 -1.69 2.46 -9.22
N PHE A 45 -1.98 1.20 -9.43
CA PHE A 45 -1.14 0.28 -10.19
C PHE A 45 -1.48 0.36 -11.68
N ASP A 46 -0.46 0.49 -12.53
CA ASP A 46 -0.66 0.69 -13.97
C ASP A 46 -1.27 -0.55 -14.63
N GLY A 47 -2.47 -0.39 -15.17
CA GLY A 47 -3.19 -1.46 -15.87
C GLY A 47 -3.90 -2.45 -14.96
N LEU A 48 -3.97 -2.18 -13.66
CA LEU A 48 -4.64 -2.99 -12.64
C LEU A 48 -5.77 -2.18 -11.99
N GLU A 49 -6.74 -2.87 -11.40
CA GLU A 49 -7.87 -2.23 -10.71
C GLU A 49 -7.66 -2.10 -9.20
N SER A 50 -6.66 -2.78 -8.64
CA SER A 50 -6.25 -2.65 -7.25
C SER A 50 -5.82 -1.24 -6.92
N THR A 51 -6.12 -0.85 -5.69
CA THR A 51 -5.71 0.42 -5.12
C THR A 51 -5.13 0.22 -3.73
N LEU A 52 -4.16 1.06 -3.40
CA LEU A 52 -3.58 1.17 -2.07
C LEU A 52 -3.80 2.61 -1.59
N ASN A 53 -4.37 2.79 -0.41
CA ASN A 53 -4.56 4.12 0.20
C ASN A 53 -3.60 4.28 1.37
N PHE A 54 -2.94 5.42 1.50
CA PHE A 54 -2.10 5.78 2.63
C PHE A 54 -2.72 6.87 3.49
N THR A 55 -2.68 6.66 4.81
CA THR A 55 -2.84 7.70 5.80
C THR A 55 -1.48 8.35 6.06
N VAL A 56 -1.44 9.68 5.96
CA VAL A 56 -0.21 10.47 6.09
C VAL A 56 -0.33 11.42 7.28
N GLU A 57 0.65 11.38 8.18
CA GLU A 57 0.78 12.31 9.31
C GLU A 57 2.12 13.03 9.23
N GLU A 58 2.09 14.37 9.26
CA GLU A 58 3.29 15.22 9.17
C GLU A 58 4.19 14.88 7.97
N GLY A 59 3.58 14.49 6.83
CA GLY A 59 4.29 14.12 5.60
C GLY A 59 4.88 12.71 5.58
N VAL A 60 4.52 11.86 6.56
CA VAL A 60 4.99 10.48 6.68
C VAL A 60 3.81 9.51 6.62
N ALA A 61 3.95 8.43 5.86
CA ALA A 61 2.97 7.37 5.80
C ALA A 61 2.97 6.57 7.12
N VAL A 62 1.81 6.47 7.77
CA VAL A 62 1.65 5.78 9.07
C VAL A 62 0.74 4.56 9.00
N PHE A 63 -0.15 4.52 8.02
CA PHE A 63 -1.09 3.43 7.78
C PHE A 63 -1.34 3.28 6.28
N ALA A 64 -1.64 2.06 5.83
CA ALA A 64 -2.06 1.82 4.47
C ALA A 64 -3.11 0.70 4.37
N THR A 65 -4.08 0.87 3.48
CA THR A 65 -5.09 -0.14 3.16
C THR A 65 -4.97 -0.53 1.70
N PHE A 66 -4.87 -1.83 1.43
CA PHE A 66 -4.80 -2.40 0.09
C PHE A 66 -6.07 -3.17 -0.23
N GLU A 67 -6.75 -2.80 -1.32
CA GLU A 67 -7.91 -3.51 -1.84
C GLU A 67 -7.54 -4.26 -3.13
N MET A 68 -7.73 -5.59 -3.13
CA MET A 68 -7.45 -6.43 -4.28
C MET A 68 -8.65 -6.59 -5.21
N ALA A 69 -8.52 -6.14 -6.46
CA ALA A 69 -9.55 -6.33 -7.49
C ALA A 69 -9.49 -7.76 -8.07
N VAL A 70 -10.42 -8.61 -7.64
CA VAL A 70 -10.43 -10.08 -7.91
C VAL A 70 -10.43 -10.46 -9.38
N MET A 71 -11.08 -9.67 -10.23
CA MET A 71 -11.42 -10.12 -11.58
C MET A 71 -10.33 -9.84 -12.61
N ASN A 72 -9.43 -8.88 -12.37
CA ASN A 72 -8.48 -8.42 -13.38
C ASN A 72 -7.02 -8.39 -12.89
N ASP A 73 -6.77 -8.56 -11.59
CA ASP A 73 -5.42 -8.41 -11.06
C ASP A 73 -4.69 -9.74 -10.84
N PRO A 74 -3.37 -9.78 -11.07
CA PRO A 74 -2.56 -10.98 -10.87
C PRO A 74 -2.64 -11.45 -9.41
N PRO A 75 -2.82 -12.76 -9.13
CA PRO A 75 -2.85 -13.30 -7.77
C PRO A 75 -1.58 -12.98 -6.98
N GLU A 76 -0.43 -12.89 -7.66
CA GLU A 76 0.86 -12.55 -7.06
C GLU A 76 1.01 -11.07 -6.63
N LEU A 77 0.10 -10.17 -7.03
CA LEU A 77 0.15 -8.75 -6.63
C LEU A 77 0.05 -8.61 -5.11
N PHE A 78 -0.86 -9.35 -4.48
CA PHE A 78 -1.08 -9.30 -3.04
C PHE A 78 0.20 -9.67 -2.29
N ASP A 79 0.81 -10.80 -2.65
CA ASP A 79 2.08 -11.26 -2.06
C ASP A 79 3.21 -10.24 -2.27
N ALA A 80 3.25 -9.58 -3.43
CA ALA A 80 4.26 -8.56 -3.73
C ALA A 80 4.10 -7.29 -2.88
N VAL A 81 2.85 -6.85 -2.66
CA VAL A 81 2.53 -5.72 -1.79
C VAL A 81 2.90 -6.06 -0.35
N GLU A 82 2.44 -7.20 0.19
CA GLU A 82 2.77 -7.63 1.55
C GLU A 82 4.27 -7.70 1.78
N ARG A 83 5.00 -8.28 0.82
CA ARG A 83 6.45 -8.36 0.89
C ARG A 83 7.11 -6.98 0.89
N ALA A 84 6.66 -6.05 0.05
CA ALA A 84 7.21 -4.70 0.01
C ALA A 84 7.03 -3.97 1.37
N PHE A 85 5.86 -4.11 1.99
CA PHE A 85 5.59 -3.54 3.32
C PHE A 85 6.42 -4.23 4.41
N ALA A 86 6.52 -5.55 4.41
CA ALA A 86 7.37 -6.29 5.35
C ALA A 86 8.86 -5.89 5.22
N GLU A 87 9.37 -5.73 4.00
CA GLU A 87 10.74 -5.25 3.73
C GLU A 87 10.93 -3.78 4.15
N ALA A 88 9.86 -2.99 4.17
CA ALA A 88 9.86 -1.64 4.71
C ALA A 88 9.82 -1.61 6.25
N GLY A 89 9.57 -2.74 6.92
CA GLY A 89 9.44 -2.85 8.37
C GLY A 89 8.02 -2.59 8.89
N TRP A 90 7.02 -2.65 8.02
CA TRP A 90 5.61 -2.52 8.38
C TRP A 90 5.03 -3.87 8.81
N GLU A 91 3.97 -3.83 9.61
CA GLU A 91 3.27 -5.00 10.10
C GLU A 91 1.86 -5.07 9.47
N THR A 92 1.38 -6.27 9.18
CA THR A 92 -0.02 -6.49 8.79
C THR A 92 -0.90 -6.44 10.02
N GLY A 93 -1.85 -5.49 10.07
CA GLY A 93 -2.76 -5.29 11.20
C GLY A 93 -4.14 -5.93 10.99
N PRO A 94 -4.90 -6.22 12.06
CA PRO A 94 -6.32 -6.53 11.94
C PRO A 94 -7.12 -5.30 11.47
N VAL A 95 -8.26 -5.53 10.82
CA VAL A 95 -9.23 -4.47 10.51
C VAL A 95 -9.69 -3.83 11.81
N GLU A 96 -9.25 -2.60 12.13
CA GLU A 96 -9.95 -1.80 13.11
C GLU A 96 -11.12 -1.12 12.40
N GLU A 97 -12.30 -1.72 12.50
CA GLU A 97 -13.56 -1.04 12.19
C GLU A 97 -13.71 0.13 13.19
N GLY A 98 -13.24 1.31 12.80
CA GLY A 98 -13.38 2.58 13.53
C GLY A 98 -14.61 3.36 13.12
#